data_AF-A0A9Q0JRP9-F1
#
_entry.id   AF-A0A9Q0JRP9-F1
#
_cell.length_a   1.000
_cell.length_b   1.000
_cell.length_c   1.000
_cell.angle_alpha   90.00
_cell.angle_beta   90.00
_cell.angle_gamma   90.00
#
_symmetry.space_group_name_H-M   'P 1'
#
loop_
_entity.id
_entity.type
_entity.pdbx_description
1 polymer ?
#
loop_
_entity_poly.entity_id
_entity_poly.type
_entity_poly.pdbx_seq_one_letter_code
_entity_poly.pdbx_strand_id
1 'polypeptide(L)'
;MHATGKVSNGRVSSMIHGSRISTLLLFMFAVFASIYVAGRLWQDSQNRVYLIKELDRITGQGQSAISVDDTLKIIDCREKQKKLSALEMELAAAKQEGFASKLLSGNDATHLKKRNLVVIGIMTGFGSKNNRDAIRQAWMGTGGTLKRMETEKGIVARFVIGRSANRGDSTDWSIDSENRLTKDFLILDNHMEATGNLPNKAKLFFAHAADKWDAEYYAKVNDNVYVNIDALGSTLAAHLDKPRVYIGCMKSGEVFSESNHKWYEPDWWKFGDKKS
;
A
#
# COMPACT_ATOMS: atom_id res chain seq x y z
N MET A 1 35.66 -12.76 79.38
CA MET A 1 36.19 -11.89 80.45
C MET A 1 36.89 -10.71 79.83
N HIS A 2 36.51 -9.53 80.32
CA HIS A 2 37.20 -8.25 80.34
C HIS A 2 37.71 -7.58 79.06
N ALA A 3 36.97 -6.52 78.76
CA ALA A 3 37.34 -5.31 78.04
C ALA A 3 38.56 -4.59 78.62
N THR A 4 39.18 -3.76 77.77
CA THR A 4 39.66 -2.37 77.96
C THR A 4 40.48 -2.03 76.71
N GLY A 5 40.39 -0.89 76.04
CA GLY A 5 39.69 0.37 76.23
C GLY A 5 40.56 1.48 75.62
N LYS A 6 39.99 2.38 74.80
CA LYS A 6 40.22 3.85 74.84
C LYS A 6 39.48 4.58 73.73
N VAL A 7 38.91 5.71 74.11
CA VAL A 7 38.06 6.65 73.37
C VAL A 7 38.91 7.88 73.01
N SER A 8 38.75 8.45 71.80
CA SER A 8 38.16 9.80 71.60
C SER A 8 38.41 10.42 70.22
N ASN A 9 37.35 11.09 69.73
CA ASN A 9 37.27 12.29 68.89
C ASN A 9 37.82 12.33 67.45
N GLY A 10 36.91 12.61 66.49
CA GLY A 10 37.28 13.05 65.14
C GLY A 10 36.09 13.37 64.22
N ARG A 11 35.82 14.67 64.06
CA ARG A 11 34.83 15.37 63.22
C ARG A 11 34.65 14.91 61.74
N VAL A 12 33.40 15.00 61.28
CA VAL A 12 32.87 15.74 60.10
C VAL A 12 33.53 15.55 58.71
N SER A 13 32.68 15.11 57.77
CA SER A 13 32.60 15.45 56.32
C SER A 13 33.88 15.39 55.48
N SER A 14 34.00 14.35 54.64
CA SER A 14 34.86 14.39 53.45
C SER A 14 34.02 14.63 52.19
N MET A 15 34.26 15.79 51.60
CA MET A 15 33.68 16.35 50.40
C MET A 15 33.82 15.45 49.16
N ILE A 16 32.74 15.39 48.36
CA ILE A 16 32.77 14.99 46.95
C ILE A 16 33.49 16.09 46.17
N HIS A 17 34.73 15.83 45.75
CA HIS A 17 35.44 16.63 44.76
C HIS A 17 35.51 15.86 43.44
N GLY A 18 34.48 16.03 42.60
CA GLY A 18 34.44 15.61 41.20
C GLY A 18 34.35 16.84 40.29
N SER A 19 35.28 16.94 39.35
CA SER A 19 35.67 18.12 38.56
C SER A 19 34.57 19.07 38.06
N ARG A 20 34.62 20.35 38.47
CA ARG A 20 33.87 21.46 37.84
C ARG A 20 34.33 21.83 36.42
N ILE A 21 35.41 21.21 35.94
CA ILE A 21 36.03 21.48 34.62
C ILE A 21 35.30 20.76 33.48
N SER A 22 34.54 19.70 33.76
CA SER A 22 33.86 18.89 32.72
C SER A 22 32.58 19.54 32.18
N THR A 23 31.77 20.19 33.03
CA THR A 23 30.51 20.80 32.61
C THR A 23 30.70 22.08 31.80
N LEU A 24 31.66 22.93 32.18
CA LEU A 24 31.98 24.16 31.46
C LEU A 24 32.45 23.89 30.02
N LEU A 25 33.28 22.87 29.82
CA LEU A 25 33.74 22.47 28.49
C LEU A 25 32.59 21.95 27.63
N LEU A 26 31.70 21.12 28.20
CA LEU A 26 30.51 20.63 27.50
C LEU A 26 29.56 21.77 27.10
N PHE A 27 29.34 22.75 27.97
CA PHE A 27 28.56 23.95 27.63
C PHE A 27 29.21 24.77 26.53
N MET A 28 30.53 24.94 26.54
CA MET A 28 31.25 25.62 25.46
C MET A 28 31.05 24.90 24.13
N PHE A 29 31.24 23.57 24.08
CA PHE A 29 31.02 22.79 22.85
C PHE A 29 29.58 22.86 22.36
N ALA A 30 28.59 22.82 23.26
CA ALA A 30 27.18 22.96 22.89
C ALA A 30 26.90 24.33 22.27
N VAL A 31 27.42 25.41 22.85
CA VAL A 31 27.27 26.77 22.31
C VAL A 31 27.93 26.90 20.93
N PHE A 32 29.15 26.38 20.74
CA PHE A 32 29.81 26.37 19.44
C PHE A 32 29.03 25.57 18.39
N ALA A 33 28.48 24.41 18.77
CA ALA A 33 27.64 23.61 17.88
C ALA A 33 26.34 24.34 17.49
N SER A 34 25.69 25.01 18.44
CA SER A 34 24.49 25.82 18.16
C SER A 34 24.78 26.99 17.22
N ILE A 35 25.91 27.69 17.41
CA ILE A 35 26.33 28.78 16.52
C ILE A 35 26.66 28.25 15.12
N TYR A 36 27.33 27.09 15.02
CA TYR A 36 27.64 26.46 13.74
C TYR A 36 26.37 26.05 12.97
N VAL A 37 25.42 25.40 13.65
CA VAL A 37 24.13 25.00 13.04
C VAL A 37 23.32 26.22 12.62
N ALA A 38 23.25 27.25 13.47
CA ALA A 38 22.58 28.51 13.11
C ALA A 38 23.24 29.18 11.89
N GLY A 39 24.57 29.17 11.82
CA GLY A 39 25.32 29.68 10.65
C GLY A 39 25.04 28.90 9.37
N ARG A 40 24.96 27.56 9.44
CA ARG A 40 24.61 26.71 8.30
C ARG A 40 23.17 26.92 7.83
N LEU A 41 22.23 27.06 8.76
CA LEU A 41 20.83 27.38 8.45
C LEU A 41 20.67 28.77 7.83
N TRP A 42 21.46 29.75 8.30
CA TRP A 42 21.50 31.09 7.73
C TRP A 42 22.07 31.10 6.30
N GLN A 43 23.13 30.32 6.04
CA GLN A 43 23.65 30.16 4.68
C GLN A 43 22.65 29.46 3.75
N ASP A 44 21.93 28.44 4.23
CA ASP A 44 20.88 27.77 3.45
C ASP A 44 19.73 28.72 3.11
N SER A 45 19.33 29.58 4.05
CA SER A 45 18.27 30.57 3.81
C SER A 45 18.68 31.61 2.74
N GLN A 46 19.93 32.11 2.80
CA GLN A 46 20.47 33.01 1.77
C GLN A 46 20.54 32.35 0.40
N ASN A 47 20.97 31.08 0.33
CA ASN A 47 20.98 30.31 -0.91
C ASN A 47 19.58 30.11 -1.49
N ARG A 48 18.58 29.83 -0.66
CA ARG A 48 17.18 29.70 -1.10
C ARG A 48 16.64 31.01 -1.67
N VAL A 49 16.89 32.14 -1.00
CA VAL A 49 16.47 33.46 -1.48
C VAL A 49 17.15 33.79 -2.82
N TYR A 50 18.44 33.49 -2.94
CA TYR A 50 19.18 33.64 -4.20
C TYR A 50 18.60 32.78 -5.33
N LEU A 51 18.34 31.50 -5.06
CA LEU A 51 17.74 30.58 -6.04
C LEU A 51 16.32 30.99 -6.43
N ILE A 52 15.51 31.48 -5.49
CA ILE A 52 14.16 32.00 -5.78
C ILE A 52 14.25 33.24 -6.67
N LYS A 53 15.19 34.15 -6.40
CA LYS A 53 15.41 35.34 -7.23
C LYS A 53 15.91 34.99 -8.63
N GLU A 54 16.77 33.97 -8.73
CA GLU A 54 17.25 33.48 -10.02
C GLU A 54 16.16 32.73 -10.80
N LEU A 55 15.32 31.97 -10.11
CA LEU A 55 14.13 31.35 -10.68
C LEU A 55 13.14 32.42 -11.16
N ASP A 56 12.88 33.46 -10.38
CA ASP A 56 12.02 34.59 -10.76
C ASP A 56 12.62 35.40 -11.93
N ARG A 57 13.95 35.52 -12.02
CA ARG A 57 14.64 36.10 -13.19
C ARG A 57 14.43 35.26 -14.46
N ILE A 58 14.54 33.94 -14.36
CA ILE A 58 14.31 33.01 -15.48
C ILE A 58 12.83 32.99 -15.89
N THR A 59 11.92 33.05 -14.92
CA THR A 59 10.48 32.94 -15.14
C THR A 59 9.84 34.29 -15.51
N GLY A 60 10.40 35.41 -15.04
CA GLY A 60 9.87 36.77 -15.20
C GLY A 60 10.41 37.55 -16.40
N GLN A 61 11.50 37.10 -17.05
CA GLN A 61 12.01 37.70 -18.30
C GLN A 61 11.98 36.77 -19.52
N GLY A 62 11.40 35.58 -19.40
CA GLY A 62 11.18 34.68 -20.52
C GLY A 62 9.80 34.87 -21.13
N GLN A 63 9.72 35.49 -22.32
CA GLN A 63 8.66 35.14 -23.26
C GLN A 63 8.77 33.64 -23.57
N SER A 64 8.10 32.80 -22.78
CA SER A 64 7.75 31.44 -23.21
C SER A 64 6.28 31.47 -23.58
N ALA A 65 6.02 31.29 -24.87
CA ALA A 65 4.69 30.93 -25.34
C ALA A 65 4.28 29.66 -24.60
N ILE A 66 3.45 29.81 -23.56
CA ILE A 66 2.74 28.69 -22.95
C ILE A 66 1.89 28.10 -24.06
N SER A 67 2.20 26.88 -24.49
CA SER A 67 1.38 26.17 -25.46
C SER A 67 -0.06 26.11 -24.93
N VAL A 68 -1.05 26.29 -25.80
CA VAL A 68 -2.47 26.15 -25.45
C VAL A 68 -2.73 24.81 -24.74
N ASP A 69 -1.96 23.79 -25.11
CA ASP A 69 -2.02 22.44 -24.53
C ASP A 69 -1.59 22.39 -23.04
N ASP A 70 -0.57 23.17 -22.65
CA ASP A 70 -0.13 23.25 -21.25
C ASP A 70 -1.12 24.03 -20.39
N THR A 71 -1.73 25.06 -20.96
CA THR A 71 -2.82 25.80 -20.29
C THR A 71 -4.04 24.89 -20.10
N LEU A 72 -4.36 24.05 -21.08
CA LEU A 72 -5.47 23.10 -21.00
C LEU A 72 -5.23 22.03 -19.94
N LYS A 73 -4.01 21.48 -19.84
CA LYS A 73 -3.61 20.55 -18.77
C LYS A 73 -3.76 21.16 -17.37
N ILE A 74 -3.42 22.44 -17.21
CA ILE A 74 -3.58 23.16 -15.94
C ILE A 74 -5.06 23.35 -15.60
N ILE A 75 -5.90 23.66 -16.60
CA ILE A 75 -7.35 23.80 -16.43
C ILE A 75 -7.97 22.45 -16.04
N ASP A 76 -7.61 21.36 -16.72
CA ASP A 76 -8.06 20.00 -16.40
C ASP A 76 -7.64 19.56 -15.00
N CYS A 77 -6.40 19.87 -14.61
CA CYS A 77 -5.91 19.60 -13.25
C CYS A 77 -6.74 20.37 -12.21
N ARG A 78 -7.04 21.65 -12.47
CA ARG A 78 -7.88 22.49 -11.61
C ARG A 78 -9.31 21.98 -11.53
N GLU A 79 -9.88 21.49 -12.63
CA GLU A 79 -11.22 20.91 -12.64
C GLU A 79 -11.27 19.60 -11.84
N LYS A 80 -10.26 18.75 -11.97
CA LYS A 80 -10.12 17.54 -11.15
C LYS A 80 -9.96 17.89 -9.66
N GLN A 81 -9.21 18.93 -9.34
CA GLN A 81 -9.07 19.39 -7.96
C GLN A 81 -10.39 19.90 -7.37
N LYS A 82 -11.20 20.61 -8.18
CA LYS A 82 -12.56 20.99 -7.80
C LYS A 82 -13.45 19.77 -7.56
N LYS A 83 -13.41 18.77 -8.44
CA LYS A 83 -14.15 17.51 -8.27
C LYS A 83 -13.72 16.75 -7.00
N LEU A 84 -12.42 16.70 -6.70
CA LEU A 84 -11.91 16.12 -5.45
C LEU A 84 -12.45 16.88 -4.24
N SER A 85 -12.37 18.21 -4.23
CA SER A 85 -12.87 19.01 -3.10
C SER A 85 -14.39 18.89 -2.91
N ALA A 86 -15.16 18.75 -4.00
CA ALA A 86 -16.60 18.51 -3.94
C ALA A 86 -16.91 17.13 -3.35
N LEU A 87 -16.21 16.09 -3.81
CA LEU A 87 -16.35 14.73 -3.27
C LEU A 87 -15.92 14.65 -1.79
N GLU A 88 -14.89 15.38 -1.38
CA GLU A 88 -14.48 15.48 0.03
C GLU A 88 -15.56 16.16 0.89
N MET A 89 -16.21 17.20 0.35
CA MET A 89 -17.32 17.89 1.01
C MET A 89 -18.56 17.00 1.12
N GLU A 90 -18.92 16.28 0.05
CA GLU A 90 -20.00 15.27 0.07
C GLU A 90 -19.70 14.14 1.05
N LEU A 91 -18.46 13.64 1.09
CA LEU A 91 -18.02 12.64 2.07
C LEU A 91 -18.15 13.16 3.50
N ALA A 92 -17.78 14.43 3.75
CA ALA A 92 -17.91 15.07 5.06
C ALA A 92 -19.39 15.23 5.46
N ALA A 93 -20.25 15.65 4.54
CA ALA A 93 -21.70 15.75 4.77
C ALA A 93 -22.32 14.38 5.05
N ALA A 94 -22.00 13.36 4.26
CA ALA A 94 -22.46 12.00 4.47
C ALA A 94 -22.04 11.48 5.86
N LYS A 95 -20.80 11.75 6.31
CA LYS A 95 -20.34 11.39 7.66
C LYS A 95 -21.17 12.04 8.77
N GLN A 96 -21.60 13.28 8.60
CA GLN A 96 -22.46 14.00 9.56
C GLN A 96 -23.88 13.43 9.58
N GLU A 97 -24.38 12.94 8.42
CA GLU A 97 -25.68 12.27 8.29
C GLU A 97 -25.67 10.81 8.76
N GLY A 98 -24.57 10.35 9.37
CA GLY A 98 -24.47 9.00 9.95
C GLY A 98 -23.82 7.96 9.03
N PHE A 99 -23.19 8.36 7.92
CA PHE A 99 -22.29 7.49 7.15
C PHE A 99 -21.03 7.19 7.97
N ALA A 100 -21.13 6.18 8.84
CA ALA A 100 -19.97 5.59 9.48
C ALA A 100 -19.13 4.89 8.41
N SER A 101 -17.99 5.48 8.07
CA SER A 101 -16.93 4.71 7.42
C SER A 101 -16.64 3.52 8.33
N LYS A 102 -16.91 2.30 7.83
CA LYS A 102 -16.56 1.04 8.53
C LYS A 102 -15.09 1.01 8.98
N LEU A 103 -14.23 1.87 8.42
CA LEU A 103 -12.82 1.97 8.75
C LEU A 103 -12.50 2.63 10.12
N LEU A 104 -13.42 3.34 10.78
CA LEU A 104 -13.09 4.11 11.99
C LEU A 104 -14.08 3.95 13.17
N SER A 105 -14.93 2.93 13.18
CA SER A 105 -15.77 2.64 14.35
C SER A 105 -14.96 1.91 15.43
N GLY A 106 -14.04 2.65 16.06
CA GLY A 106 -13.40 2.25 17.31
C GLY A 106 -14.35 2.53 18.47
N ASN A 107 -15.10 1.51 18.86
CA ASN A 107 -15.70 1.26 20.18
C ASN A 107 -17.00 0.47 20.02
N ASP A 108 -16.88 -0.83 19.74
CA ASP A 108 -17.88 -1.82 20.14
C ASP A 108 -17.16 -3.12 20.46
N ALA A 109 -17.02 -3.39 21.76
CA ALA A 109 -16.27 -4.49 22.34
C ALA A 109 -17.01 -5.85 22.24
N THR A 110 -17.97 -5.98 21.33
CA THR A 110 -18.78 -7.18 21.14
C THR A 110 -18.98 -7.43 19.65
N HIS A 111 -18.09 -8.26 19.07
CA HIS A 111 -18.01 -8.65 17.65
C HIS A 111 -17.40 -7.63 16.67
N LEU A 112 -16.20 -7.12 16.96
CA LEU A 112 -15.27 -6.75 15.89
C LEU A 112 -15.03 -8.00 15.02
N LYS A 113 -15.68 -8.07 13.85
CA LYS A 113 -15.25 -8.98 12.78
C LYS A 113 -13.78 -8.66 12.56
N LYS A 114 -12.89 -9.56 12.97
CA LYS A 114 -11.45 -9.46 12.74
C LYS A 114 -11.26 -9.17 11.25
N ARG A 115 -10.73 -7.99 10.94
CA ARG A 115 -10.45 -7.57 9.56
C ARG A 115 -9.55 -8.62 8.93
N ASN A 116 -9.86 -9.02 7.70
CA ASN A 116 -9.06 -10.04 7.03
C ASN A 116 -7.65 -9.49 6.77
N LEU A 117 -6.63 -10.34 6.85
CA LEU A 117 -5.27 -9.94 6.51
C LEU A 117 -5.16 -9.67 5.01
N VAL A 118 -5.61 -10.61 4.18
CA VAL A 118 -5.54 -10.46 2.72
C VAL A 118 -6.64 -11.21 1.99
N VAL A 119 -7.13 -10.60 0.91
CA VAL A 119 -8.01 -11.24 -0.08
C VAL A 119 -7.20 -11.50 -1.34
N ILE A 120 -7.04 -12.77 -1.69
CA ILE A 120 -6.27 -13.24 -2.85
C ILE A 120 -7.26 -13.62 -3.97
N GLY A 121 -7.20 -12.90 -5.09
CA GLY A 121 -7.88 -13.24 -6.32
C GLY A 121 -6.97 -14.04 -7.24
N ILE A 122 -7.32 -15.31 -7.46
CA ILE A 122 -6.61 -16.21 -8.37
C ILE A 122 -7.24 -16.08 -9.77
N MET A 123 -6.55 -15.43 -10.70
CA MET A 123 -7.04 -15.22 -12.06
C MET A 123 -7.01 -16.54 -12.83
N THR A 124 -8.19 -17.05 -13.21
CA THR A 124 -8.33 -18.34 -13.90
C THR A 124 -9.32 -18.27 -15.07
N GLY A 125 -9.21 -19.19 -16.03
CA GLY A 125 -10.10 -19.28 -17.19
C GLY A 125 -10.85 -20.61 -17.29
N PHE A 126 -11.74 -20.74 -18.28
CA PHE A 126 -12.55 -21.95 -18.49
C PHE A 126 -11.69 -23.21 -18.67
N GLY A 127 -10.60 -23.11 -19.42
CA GLY A 127 -9.68 -24.23 -19.68
C GLY A 127 -8.75 -24.60 -18.53
N SER A 128 -8.72 -23.84 -17.44
CA SER A 128 -7.71 -24.00 -16.38
C SER A 128 -8.17 -24.86 -15.19
N LYS A 129 -9.10 -25.80 -15.41
CA LYS A 129 -9.60 -26.68 -14.33
C LYS A 129 -8.49 -27.45 -13.62
N ASN A 130 -7.55 -28.01 -14.38
CA ASN A 130 -6.41 -28.74 -13.80
C ASN A 130 -5.54 -27.85 -12.89
N ASN A 131 -5.35 -26.58 -13.26
CA ASN A 131 -4.62 -25.61 -12.44
C ASN A 131 -5.36 -25.32 -11.13
N ARG A 132 -6.69 -25.14 -11.20
CA ARG A 132 -7.52 -24.93 -9.99
C ARG A 132 -7.44 -26.13 -9.05
N ASP A 133 -7.55 -27.34 -9.58
CA ASP A 133 -7.45 -28.56 -8.79
C ASP A 133 -6.06 -28.71 -8.18
N ALA A 134 -5.00 -28.41 -8.92
CA ALA A 134 -3.64 -28.40 -8.38
C ALA A 134 -3.47 -27.38 -7.25
N ILE A 135 -4.00 -26.15 -7.39
CA ILE A 135 -3.94 -25.11 -6.34
C ILE A 135 -4.68 -25.54 -5.07
N ARG A 136 -5.87 -26.12 -5.22
CA ARG A 136 -6.67 -26.67 -4.11
C ARG A 136 -5.89 -27.71 -3.33
N GLN A 137 -5.17 -28.60 -4.02
CA GLN A 137 -4.36 -29.63 -3.37
C GLN A 137 -3.05 -29.08 -2.79
N ALA A 138 -2.44 -28.08 -3.43
CA ALA A 138 -1.10 -27.64 -3.10
C ALA A 138 -1.03 -26.62 -1.96
N TRP A 139 -1.90 -25.60 -1.95
CA TRP A 139 -1.77 -24.50 -0.97
C TRP A 139 -3.08 -23.87 -0.51
N MET A 140 -4.15 -23.91 -1.33
CA MET A 140 -5.41 -23.26 -0.97
C MET A 140 -6.29 -24.12 -0.06
N GLY A 141 -6.24 -25.44 -0.23
CA GLY A 141 -7.15 -26.37 0.43
C GLY A 141 -8.59 -26.28 -0.12
N THR A 142 -9.46 -27.16 0.39
CA THR A 142 -10.90 -27.18 0.05
C THR A 142 -11.75 -27.30 1.31
N GLY A 143 -13.03 -26.90 1.21
CA GLY A 143 -14.02 -27.10 2.26
C GLY A 143 -13.57 -26.57 3.63
N GLY A 144 -13.39 -27.48 4.59
CA GLY A 144 -12.98 -27.15 5.96
C GLY A 144 -11.59 -26.52 6.05
N THR A 145 -10.63 -26.96 5.23
CA THR A 145 -9.27 -26.40 5.23
C THR A 145 -9.25 -24.96 4.73
N LEU A 146 -10.02 -24.66 3.66
CA LEU A 146 -10.16 -23.30 3.14
C LEU A 146 -10.83 -22.38 4.19
N LYS A 147 -11.91 -22.82 4.82
CA LYS A 147 -12.59 -22.07 5.90
C LYS A 147 -11.69 -21.81 7.10
N ARG A 148 -10.83 -22.78 7.44
CA ARG A 148 -9.86 -22.65 8.52
C ARG A 148 -8.82 -21.58 8.19
N MET A 149 -8.29 -21.57 6.97
CA MET A 149 -7.39 -20.53 6.49
C MET A 149 -8.03 -19.12 6.57
N GLU A 150 -9.30 -19.01 6.20
CA GLU A 150 -10.05 -17.75 6.30
C GLU A 150 -10.22 -17.29 7.75
N THR A 151 -10.64 -18.19 8.63
CA THR A 151 -11.00 -17.84 10.02
C THR A 151 -9.76 -17.63 10.91
N GLU A 152 -8.77 -18.51 10.79
CA GLU A 152 -7.59 -18.49 11.67
C GLU A 152 -6.54 -17.51 11.17
N LYS A 153 -6.22 -17.55 9.87
CA LYS A 153 -5.16 -16.72 9.26
C LYS A 153 -5.68 -15.40 8.71
N GLY A 154 -7.00 -15.23 8.57
CA GLY A 154 -7.59 -14.04 7.95
C GLY A 154 -7.30 -13.96 6.44
N ILE A 155 -7.06 -15.09 5.78
CA ILE A 155 -6.67 -15.15 4.37
C ILE A 155 -7.82 -15.72 3.55
N VAL A 156 -8.41 -14.89 2.69
CA VAL A 156 -9.50 -15.30 1.79
C VAL A 156 -8.92 -15.51 0.40
N ALA A 157 -9.00 -16.72 -0.15
CA ALA A 157 -8.58 -17.02 -1.51
C ALA A 157 -9.78 -17.39 -2.37
N ARG A 158 -9.95 -16.76 -3.55
CA ARG A 158 -11.04 -17.08 -4.48
C ARG A 158 -10.54 -17.17 -5.92
N PHE A 159 -11.04 -18.14 -6.66
CA PHE A 159 -10.86 -18.23 -8.10
C PHE A 159 -11.72 -17.19 -8.80
N VAL A 160 -11.09 -16.25 -9.49
CA VAL A 160 -11.78 -15.15 -10.18
C VAL A 160 -11.98 -15.52 -11.64
N ILE A 161 -13.24 -15.52 -12.07
CA ILE A 161 -13.65 -15.85 -13.43
C ILE A 161 -14.87 -15.03 -13.81
N GLY A 162 -14.95 -14.59 -15.05
CA GLY A 162 -16.13 -13.99 -15.65
C GLY A 162 -17.03 -15.03 -16.32
N ARG A 163 -17.94 -14.54 -17.14
CA ARG A 163 -18.89 -15.35 -17.92
C ARG A 163 -18.44 -15.51 -19.35
N SER A 164 -18.95 -16.53 -20.02
CA SER A 164 -18.71 -16.72 -21.44
C SER A 164 -19.44 -15.66 -22.27
N ALA A 165 -19.16 -15.61 -23.57
CA ALA A 165 -19.88 -14.72 -24.48
C ALA A 165 -21.37 -15.07 -24.57
N ASN A 166 -21.69 -16.37 -24.52
CA ASN A 166 -23.05 -16.90 -24.60
C ASN A 166 -23.47 -17.39 -23.21
N ARG A 167 -24.11 -16.50 -22.44
CA ARG A 167 -24.51 -16.81 -21.06
C ARG A 167 -25.27 -18.13 -20.96
N GLY A 168 -24.83 -18.99 -20.05
CA GLY A 168 -25.45 -20.29 -19.79
C GLY A 168 -25.06 -21.38 -20.78
N ASP A 169 -24.01 -21.18 -21.57
CA ASP A 169 -23.41 -22.26 -22.35
C ASP A 169 -22.76 -23.34 -21.47
N SER A 170 -22.18 -24.36 -22.12
CA SER A 170 -21.53 -25.47 -21.42
C SER A 170 -20.33 -25.05 -20.56
N THR A 171 -19.64 -23.96 -20.92
CA THR A 171 -18.49 -23.46 -20.16
C THR A 171 -18.93 -22.75 -18.88
N ASP A 172 -19.95 -21.90 -18.97
CA ASP A 172 -20.61 -21.29 -17.82
C ASP A 172 -21.20 -22.37 -16.89
N TRP A 173 -21.89 -23.36 -17.46
CA TRP A 173 -22.48 -24.46 -16.70
C TRP A 173 -21.42 -25.29 -15.96
N SER A 174 -20.27 -25.55 -16.59
CA SER A 174 -19.15 -26.24 -15.96
C SER A 174 -18.63 -25.46 -14.74
N ILE A 175 -18.50 -24.14 -14.85
CA ILE A 175 -18.05 -23.29 -13.74
C ILE A 175 -19.09 -23.23 -12.62
N ASP A 176 -20.37 -23.07 -12.95
CA ASP A 176 -21.45 -23.04 -11.96
C ASP A 176 -21.56 -24.37 -11.21
N SER A 177 -21.43 -25.49 -11.92
CA SER A 177 -21.41 -26.82 -11.30
C SER A 177 -20.20 -27.02 -10.40
N GLU A 178 -19.01 -26.59 -10.82
CA GLU A 178 -17.80 -26.64 -10.00
C GLU A 178 -17.93 -25.78 -8.75
N ASN A 179 -18.42 -24.54 -8.89
CA ASN A 179 -18.63 -23.61 -7.79
C ASN A 179 -19.69 -24.12 -6.80
N ARG A 180 -20.75 -24.79 -7.27
CA ARG A 180 -21.76 -25.40 -6.38
C ARG A 180 -21.15 -26.41 -5.41
N LEU A 181 -20.14 -27.15 -5.87
CA LEU A 181 -19.43 -28.17 -5.07
C LEU A 181 -18.39 -27.55 -4.15
N THR A 182 -17.59 -26.63 -4.68
CA THR A 182 -16.36 -26.13 -4.03
C THR A 182 -16.57 -24.84 -3.25
N LYS A 183 -17.49 -23.98 -3.71
CA LYS A 183 -17.83 -22.67 -3.14
C LYS A 183 -16.63 -21.73 -2.98
N ASP A 184 -15.67 -21.85 -3.89
CA ASP A 184 -14.39 -21.13 -3.85
C ASP A 184 -14.19 -20.13 -5.00
N PHE A 185 -15.24 -19.86 -5.79
CA PHE A 185 -15.19 -18.89 -6.88
C PHE A 185 -15.67 -17.50 -6.46
N LEU A 186 -15.14 -16.51 -7.17
CA LEU A 186 -15.69 -15.18 -7.33
C LEU A 186 -16.05 -15.00 -8.81
N ILE A 187 -17.33 -15.18 -9.12
CA ILE A 187 -17.82 -15.07 -10.49
C ILE A 187 -18.20 -13.62 -10.77
N LEU A 188 -17.62 -13.03 -11.82
CA LEU A 188 -17.86 -11.67 -12.27
C LEU A 188 -18.94 -11.68 -13.35
N ASP A 189 -20.21 -11.63 -12.96
CA ASP A 189 -21.32 -11.77 -13.91
C ASP A 189 -21.34 -10.69 -15.01
N ASN A 190 -20.87 -9.48 -14.70
CA ASN A 190 -20.81 -8.36 -15.64
C ASN A 190 -19.49 -8.32 -16.45
N HIS A 191 -18.69 -9.38 -16.40
CA HIS A 191 -17.44 -9.49 -17.13
C HIS A 191 -17.50 -10.66 -18.10
N MET A 192 -17.21 -10.39 -19.37
CA MET A 192 -17.00 -11.44 -20.37
C MET A 192 -15.53 -11.87 -20.35
N GLU A 193 -15.28 -13.16 -20.16
CA GLU A 193 -13.95 -13.75 -20.27
C GLU A 193 -13.46 -13.66 -21.71
N ALA A 194 -12.34 -12.96 -21.90
CA ALA A 194 -11.66 -12.86 -23.18
C ALA A 194 -10.15 -12.72 -22.94
N THR A 195 -9.35 -13.34 -23.81
CA THR A 195 -7.88 -13.41 -23.70
C THR A 195 -7.21 -12.04 -23.58
N GLY A 196 -7.79 -11.00 -24.19
CA GLY A 196 -7.26 -9.63 -24.17
C GLY A 196 -7.75 -8.75 -23.02
N ASN A 197 -8.65 -9.23 -22.15
CA ASN A 197 -9.35 -8.38 -21.18
C ASN A 197 -8.88 -8.55 -19.72
N LEU A 198 -7.67 -9.09 -19.54
CA LEU A 198 -7.08 -9.37 -18.22
C LEU A 198 -6.98 -8.14 -17.30
N PRO A 199 -6.62 -6.93 -17.78
CA PRO A 199 -6.59 -5.75 -16.92
C PRO A 199 -7.98 -5.37 -16.38
N ASN A 200 -9.03 -5.47 -17.19
CA ASN A 200 -10.39 -5.18 -16.74
C ASN A 200 -10.89 -6.22 -15.75
N LYS A 201 -10.55 -7.50 -15.94
CA LYS A 201 -10.83 -8.55 -14.94
C LYS A 201 -10.19 -8.23 -13.60
N ALA A 202 -8.92 -7.84 -13.59
CA ALA A 202 -8.21 -7.46 -12.38
C ALA A 202 -8.85 -6.23 -11.70
N LYS A 203 -9.20 -5.20 -12.47
CA LYS A 203 -9.93 -4.02 -11.97
C LYS A 203 -11.25 -4.40 -11.30
N LEU A 204 -12.06 -5.23 -11.97
CA LEU A 204 -13.36 -5.67 -11.43
C LEU A 204 -13.19 -6.54 -10.18
N PHE A 205 -12.17 -7.39 -10.16
CA PHE A 205 -11.79 -8.13 -8.95
C PHE A 205 -11.51 -7.20 -7.79
N PHE A 206 -10.61 -6.22 -7.94
CA PHE A 206 -10.25 -5.32 -6.83
C PHE A 206 -11.46 -4.49 -6.36
N ALA A 207 -12.28 -4.00 -7.29
CA ALA A 207 -13.50 -3.27 -6.96
C ALA A 207 -14.48 -4.14 -6.16
N HIS A 208 -14.76 -5.36 -6.64
CA HIS A 208 -15.66 -6.26 -5.94
C HIS A 208 -15.09 -6.73 -4.60
N ALA A 209 -13.79 -7.01 -4.55
CA ALA A 209 -13.13 -7.49 -3.36
C ALA A 209 -13.15 -6.44 -2.24
N ALA A 210 -12.88 -5.18 -2.58
CA ALA A 210 -12.93 -4.06 -1.64
C ALA A 210 -14.34 -3.79 -1.09
N ASP A 211 -15.37 -4.00 -1.91
CA ASP A 211 -16.77 -3.86 -1.49
C ASP A 211 -17.22 -5.03 -0.58
N LYS A 212 -16.83 -6.26 -0.94
CA LYS A 212 -17.33 -7.48 -0.29
C LYS A 212 -16.57 -7.85 0.98
N TRP A 213 -15.26 -7.63 1.02
CA TRP A 213 -14.41 -8.01 2.15
C TRP A 213 -13.67 -6.80 2.68
N ASP A 214 -13.77 -6.61 3.99
CA ASP A 214 -12.89 -5.68 4.71
C ASP A 214 -11.57 -6.38 5.01
N ALA A 215 -10.50 -5.95 4.35
CA ALA A 215 -9.16 -6.55 4.45
C ALA A 215 -8.05 -5.49 4.47
N GLU A 216 -6.90 -5.83 5.05
CA GLU A 216 -5.70 -4.99 5.04
C GLU A 216 -5.05 -4.95 3.66
N TYR A 217 -5.02 -6.09 2.97
CA TYR A 217 -4.44 -6.22 1.64
C TYR A 217 -5.38 -6.90 0.65
N TYR A 218 -5.20 -6.56 -0.63
CA TYR A 218 -5.82 -7.25 -1.76
C TYR A 218 -4.71 -7.68 -2.71
N ALA A 219 -4.68 -8.97 -3.05
CA ALA A 219 -3.65 -9.56 -3.87
C ALA A 219 -4.25 -10.20 -5.13
N LYS A 220 -3.52 -10.08 -6.24
CA LYS A 220 -3.83 -10.76 -7.50
C LYS A 220 -2.73 -11.77 -7.80
N VAL A 221 -3.10 -13.01 -8.08
CA VAL A 221 -2.18 -14.07 -8.51
C VAL A 221 -2.73 -14.78 -9.74
N ASN A 222 -1.86 -15.38 -10.54
CA ASN A 222 -2.28 -16.23 -11.66
C ASN A 222 -2.49 -17.68 -11.19
N ASP A 223 -3.29 -18.45 -11.91
CA ASP A 223 -3.60 -19.84 -11.55
C ASP A 223 -2.45 -20.85 -11.81
N ASN A 224 -1.30 -20.39 -12.32
CA ASN A 224 -0.10 -21.20 -12.50
C ASN A 224 1.01 -20.88 -11.47
N VAL A 225 0.65 -20.23 -10.36
CA VAL A 225 1.59 -19.81 -9.31
C VAL A 225 1.30 -20.55 -8.00
N TYR A 226 2.37 -21.03 -7.36
CA TYR A 226 2.33 -21.55 -6.00
C TYR A 226 2.52 -20.41 -4.99
N VAL A 227 1.71 -20.38 -3.94
CA VAL A 227 1.79 -19.37 -2.88
C VAL A 227 2.05 -20.04 -1.54
N ASN A 228 3.15 -19.67 -0.88
CA ASN A 228 3.39 -20.06 0.50
C ASN A 228 2.57 -19.14 1.43
N ILE A 229 1.44 -19.65 1.91
CA ILE A 229 0.48 -18.89 2.73
C ILE A 229 1.09 -18.39 4.05
N ASP A 230 1.93 -19.18 4.70
CA ASP A 230 2.55 -18.80 5.97
C ASP A 230 3.57 -17.68 5.78
N ALA A 231 4.45 -17.83 4.79
CA ALA A 231 5.43 -16.80 4.46
C ALA A 231 4.75 -15.50 3.99
N LEU A 232 3.68 -15.61 3.19
CA LEU A 232 2.88 -14.46 2.76
C LEU A 232 2.26 -13.75 3.97
N GLY A 233 1.62 -14.49 4.86
CA GLY A 233 1.00 -13.95 6.06
C GLY A 233 1.99 -13.20 6.95
N SER A 234 3.15 -13.80 7.24
CA SER A 234 4.20 -13.15 8.02
C SER A 234 4.76 -11.90 7.34
N THR A 235 4.95 -11.92 6.01
CA THR A 235 5.47 -10.78 5.26
C THR A 235 4.51 -9.60 5.29
N LEU A 236 3.22 -9.85 5.08
CA LEU A 236 2.19 -8.80 5.10
C LEU A 236 1.99 -8.23 6.51
N ALA A 237 2.03 -9.08 7.54
CA ALA A 237 1.94 -8.65 8.94
C ALA A 237 3.07 -7.68 9.32
N ALA A 238 4.28 -7.92 8.82
CA ALA A 238 5.44 -7.05 9.04
C ALA A 238 5.37 -5.69 8.32
N HIS A 239 4.34 -5.44 7.50
CA HIS A 239 4.16 -4.20 6.75
C HIS A 239 2.87 -3.44 7.13
N LEU A 240 2.12 -3.90 8.14
CA LEU A 240 0.84 -3.31 8.54
C LEU A 240 0.95 -1.86 9.03
N ASP A 241 2.10 -1.46 9.57
CA ASP A 241 2.37 -0.10 10.04
C ASP A 241 2.66 0.89 8.90
N LYS A 242 2.88 0.40 7.67
CA LYS A 242 3.25 1.22 6.52
C LYS A 242 2.01 1.56 5.69
N PRO A 243 1.73 2.85 5.44
CA PRO A 243 0.59 3.24 4.62
C PRO A 243 0.86 3.01 3.12
N ARG A 244 -0.19 2.63 2.36
CA ARG A 244 -0.19 2.55 0.88
C ARG A 244 0.90 1.65 0.29
N VAL A 245 1.08 0.48 0.88
CA VAL A 245 2.08 -0.49 0.47
C VAL A 245 1.65 -1.22 -0.81
N TYR A 246 2.55 -1.28 -1.80
CA TYR A 246 2.43 -2.11 -2.99
C TYR A 246 3.62 -3.07 -3.06
N ILE A 247 3.36 -4.38 -2.99
CA ILE A 247 4.38 -5.43 -2.92
C ILE A 247 4.25 -6.33 -4.15
N GLY A 248 5.37 -6.59 -4.80
CA GLY A 248 5.48 -7.54 -5.89
C GLY A 248 6.84 -7.48 -6.55
N CYS A 249 7.07 -8.37 -7.51
CA CYS A 249 8.26 -8.31 -8.37
C CYS A 249 8.06 -7.17 -9.38
N MET A 250 8.46 -5.96 -9.01
CA MET A 250 8.42 -4.81 -9.91
C MET A 250 9.50 -4.94 -10.96
N LYS A 251 9.13 -4.79 -12.23
CA LYS A 251 10.09 -4.68 -13.32
C LYS A 251 10.29 -3.19 -13.61
N SER A 252 11.53 -2.73 -13.51
CA SER A 252 11.97 -1.47 -14.08
C SER A 252 12.60 -1.70 -15.45
N GLY A 253 12.57 -0.68 -16.30
CA GLY A 253 13.19 -0.71 -17.63
C GLY A 253 12.22 -0.31 -18.74
N GLU A 254 12.66 -0.52 -19.97
CA GLU A 254 11.92 -0.11 -21.17
C GLU A 254 10.63 -0.92 -21.38
N VAL A 255 9.62 -0.22 -21.89
CA VAL A 255 8.39 -0.83 -22.42
C VAL A 255 8.61 -1.19 -23.89
N PHE A 256 8.61 -2.48 -24.20
CA PHE A 256 8.84 -2.94 -25.57
C PHE A 256 7.65 -2.59 -26.47
N SER A 257 7.85 -1.58 -27.32
CA SER A 257 6.83 -1.07 -28.25
C SER A 257 6.92 -1.65 -29.67
N GLU A 258 7.90 -2.51 -29.94
CA GLU A 258 8.09 -3.16 -31.23
C GLU A 258 7.37 -4.51 -31.27
N SER A 259 6.49 -4.71 -32.27
CA SER A 259 5.66 -5.92 -32.42
C SER A 259 6.44 -7.23 -32.55
N ASN A 260 7.70 -7.14 -32.97
CA ASN A 260 8.57 -8.30 -33.19
C ASN A 260 9.25 -8.77 -31.90
N HIS A 261 9.13 -8.01 -30.81
CA HIS A 261 9.72 -8.36 -29.53
C HIS A 261 8.83 -9.36 -28.77
N LYS A 262 9.44 -10.37 -28.15
CA LYS A 262 8.71 -11.38 -27.35
C LYS A 262 7.82 -10.77 -26.26
N TRP A 263 8.25 -9.64 -25.71
CA TRP A 263 7.58 -8.92 -24.63
C TRP A 263 6.87 -7.66 -25.11
N TYR A 264 6.52 -7.59 -26.40
CA TYR A 264 5.74 -6.50 -26.96
C TYR A 264 4.49 -6.24 -26.12
N GLU A 265 4.32 -4.99 -25.70
CA GLU A 265 3.13 -4.52 -24.98
C GLU A 265 2.22 -3.77 -25.95
N PRO A 266 1.07 -4.33 -26.38
CA PRO A 266 0.14 -3.68 -27.31
C PRO A 266 -0.34 -2.31 -26.82
N ASP A 267 -0.43 -2.14 -25.51
CA ASP A 267 -0.84 -0.90 -24.85
C ASP A 267 0.35 -0.05 -24.38
N TRP A 268 1.53 -0.18 -25.01
CA TRP A 268 2.76 0.54 -24.62
C TRP A 268 2.54 2.06 -24.54
N TRP A 269 1.64 2.59 -25.36
CA TRP A 269 1.26 4.01 -25.41
C TRP A 269 0.64 4.51 -24.10
N LYS A 270 0.10 3.62 -23.25
CA LYS A 270 -0.43 3.97 -21.91
C LYS A 270 0.68 4.22 -20.88
N PHE A 271 1.88 3.73 -21.14
CA PHE A 271 3.00 3.80 -20.20
C PHE A 271 3.83 5.09 -20.32
N GLY A 272 3.33 6.08 -21.07
CA GLY A 272 3.78 7.47 -21.00
C GLY A 272 5.28 7.64 -21.12
N ASP A 273 5.82 7.45 -22.33
CA ASP A 273 7.12 8.01 -22.72
C ASP A 273 7.28 8.01 -24.25
N LYS A 274 6.65 8.98 -24.91
CA LYS A 274 7.18 9.62 -26.12
C LYS A 274 6.72 11.08 -26.08
N LYS A 275 7.65 11.98 -25.72
CA LYS A 275 7.59 13.44 -25.91
C LYS A 275 6.20 14.00 -26.27
N SER A 276 5.56 14.65 -25.31
CA SER A 276 4.57 15.70 -25.57
C SER A 276 5.01 16.94 -24.82
#